data_AF-A0A359M2U2-F1
#
_entry.id   AF-A0A359M2U2-F1
#
_cell.length_a   1.000
_cell.length_b   1.000
_cell.length_c   1.000
_cell.angle_alpha   90.00
_cell.angle_beta   90.00
_cell.angle_gamma   90.00
#
_symmetry.space_group_name_H-M   'P 1'
#
loop_
_entity.id
_entity.type
_entity.pdbx_description
1 polymer ?
#
loop_
_entity_poly.entity_id
_entity_poly.type
_entity_poly.pdbx_seq_one_letter_code
_entity_poly.pdbx_strand_id
1 'polypeptide(L)' 'LAVEIDESGRPTVQRVVRSLDPELDQKAAEAVAKWRFRPATKDGKPVRMTAEVETFFRLQAKPSGPPSLRRVPGIR' A
#
# COMPACT_ATOMS: atom_id res chain seq x y z
N LEU A 1 -0.53 0.12 10.16
CA LEU A 1 -1.32 -1.11 10.37
C LEU A 1 -0.49 -2.10 11.19
N ALA A 2 -1.07 -2.78 12.18
CA ALA A 2 -0.42 -3.92 12.83
C ALA A 2 -0.80 -5.19 12.06
N VAL A 3 0.20 -5.93 11.61
CA VAL A 3 0.05 -7.05 10.69
C VAL A 3 0.78 -8.25 11.27
N GLU A 4 0.07 -9.37 11.35
CA GLU A 4 0.69 -10.67 11.61
C GLU A 4 1.10 -11.30 10.28
N ILE A 5 2.31 -11.81 10.19
CA ILE A 5 2.83 -12.50 9.00
C ILE A 5 3.06 -13.95 9.40
N ASP A 6 2.41 -14.87 8.69
CA ASP A 6 2.56 -16.31 8.93
C ASP A 6 3.86 -16.87 8.32
N GLU A 7 4.13 -18.15 8.57
CA GLU A 7 5.33 -18.87 8.10
C GLU A 7 5.42 -18.97 6.57
N SER A 8 4.31 -18.75 5.85
CA SER A 8 4.25 -18.69 4.39
C SER A 8 4.38 -17.26 3.85
N GLY A 9 4.52 -16.27 4.74
CA GLY A 9 4.57 -14.86 4.39
C GLY A 9 3.21 -14.23 4.09
N ARG A 10 2.08 -14.87 4.44
CA ARG A 10 0.75 -14.24 4.30
C ARG A 10 0.54 -13.24 5.41
N PRO A 11 0.20 -11.99 5.09
CA PRO A 11 -0.19 -11.00 6.08
C PRO A 11 -1.66 -11.17 6.48
N THR A 12 -1.92 -11.01 7.76
CA THR A 12 -3.25 -10.81 8.35
C THR A 12 -3.23 -9.50 9.12
N VAL A 13 -4.05 -8.53 8.69
CA VAL A 13 -4.16 -7.25 9.38
C VAL A 13 -4.92 -7.46 10.69
N GLN A 14 -4.27 -7.16 11.82
CA GLN A 14 -4.83 -7.36 13.15
C GLN A 14 -5.62 -6.13 13.62
N ARG A 15 -5.04 -4.93 13.39
CA ARG A 15 -5.68 -3.66 13.76
C ARG A 15 -5.07 -2.46 13.03
N VAL A 16 -5.84 -1.39 12.96
CA VAL A 16 -5.33 -0.06 12.58
C VAL A 16 -4.62 0.54 13.80
N VAL A 17 -3.32 0.84 13.65
CA VAL A 17 -2.50 1.44 14.73
C VAL A 17 -2.74 2.95 14.80
N ARG A 18 -2.86 3.59 13.62
CA ARG A 18 -3.14 5.01 13.46
C ARG A 18 -4.10 5.18 12.29
N SER A 19 -5.29 5.69 12.58
CA SER A 19 -6.34 5.91 11.59
C SER A 19 -6.14 7.26 10.90
N LEU A 20 -6.43 7.30 9.60
CA LEU A 20 -6.53 8.55 8.83
C LEU A 20 -7.99 8.86 8.50
N ASP A 21 -8.69 7.87 7.94
CA ASP A 21 -10.10 7.90 7.59
C ASP A 21 -10.57 6.44 7.45
N PRO A 22 -11.79 6.05 7.90
CA PRO A 22 -12.23 4.66 7.87
C PRO A 22 -12.24 4.02 6.48
N GLU A 23 -12.60 4.75 5.42
CA GLU A 23 -12.62 4.20 4.05
C GLU A 23 -11.20 3.99 3.55
N LEU A 24 -10.29 4.93 3.82
CA LEU A 24 -8.89 4.81 3.45
C LEU A 24 -8.20 3.69 4.24
N ASP A 25 -8.50 3.55 5.53
CA ASP A 25 -7.97 2.48 6.37
C ASP A 25 -8.38 1.10 5.84
N GLN A 26 -9.64 0.96 5.42
CA GLN A 26 -10.14 -0.25 4.77
C GLN A 26 -9.40 -0.53 3.46
N LYS A 27 -9.14 0.49 2.64
CA LYS A 27 -8.34 0.34 1.40
C LYS A 27 -6.88 -0.01 1.68
N ALA A 28 -6.28 0.53 2.74
CA ALA A 28 -4.95 0.13 3.16
C ALA A 28 -4.91 -1.34 3.56
N ALA A 29 -5.88 -1.81 4.36
CA ALA A 29 -5.96 -3.20 4.79
C ALA A 29 -6.15 -4.15 3.60
N GLU A 30 -7.05 -3.83 2.67
CA GLU A 30 -7.25 -4.58 1.42
C GLU A 30 -5.99 -4.66 0.56
N ALA A 31 -5.21 -3.58 0.49
CA ALA A 31 -3.97 -3.55 -0.26
C ALA A 31 -2.90 -4.42 0.40
N VAL A 32 -2.71 -4.29 1.72
CA VAL A 32 -1.72 -5.07 2.48
C VAL A 32 -2.06 -6.56 2.47
N ALA A 33 -3.34 -6.94 2.53
CA ALA A 33 -3.78 -8.34 2.47
C ALA A 33 -3.37 -9.06 1.17
N LYS A 34 -3.08 -8.33 0.09
CA LYS A 34 -2.65 -8.87 -1.20
C LYS A 34 -1.14 -9.08 -1.29
N TRP A 35 -0.37 -8.55 -0.34
CA TRP A 35 1.09 -8.64 -0.38
C TRP A 35 1.59 -10.01 0.07
N ARG A 36 2.81 -10.35 -0.35
CA ARG A 36 3.57 -11.51 0.12
C ARG A 36 4.83 -11.02 0.80
N PHE A 37 4.96 -11.29 2.08
CA PHE A 37 6.13 -10.91 2.86
C PHE A 37 7.13 -12.06 2.94
N ARG A 38 8.39 -11.73 3.23
CA ARG A 38 9.34 -12.74 3.71
C ARG A 38 9.08 -12.92 5.22
N PRO A 39 8.77 -14.13 5.70
CA PRO A 39 8.55 -14.37 7.12
C PRO A 39 9.85 -14.15 7.92
N ALA A 40 9.72 -13.91 9.22
CA ALA A 40 10.85 -14.01 10.12
C ALA A 40 11.36 -15.46 10.16
N THR A 41 12.65 -15.63 10.40
CA THR A 41 13.26 -16.95 10.56
C THR A 41 13.90 -17.08 11.92
N LYS A 42 13.65 -18.20 12.59
CA LYS A 42 14.32 -18.61 13.82
C LYS A 42 14.97 -19.97 13.58
N ASP A 43 16.27 -20.07 13.83
CA ASP A 43 17.05 -21.29 13.61
C ASP A 43 16.89 -21.88 12.18
N GLY A 44 16.84 -20.99 11.19
CA GLY A 44 16.64 -21.35 9.78
C GLY A 44 15.21 -21.73 9.38
N LYS A 45 14.26 -21.73 10.32
CA LYS A 45 12.85 -22.07 10.08
C LYS A 45 11.98 -20.81 10.07
N PRO A 46 11.03 -20.68 9.13
CA PRO A 46 10.08 -19.57 9.14
C PRO A 46 9.21 -19.64 10.39
N VAL A 47 8.95 -18.49 11.00
CA VAL A 47 8.10 -18.34 12.19
C VAL A 47 7.13 -17.19 12.00
N ARG A 48 5.98 -17.30 12.66
CA ARG A 48 5.00 -16.22 12.73
C ARG A 48 5.57 -14.99 13.44
N MET A 49 5.28 -13.81 12.92
CA MET A 49 5.73 -12.54 13.49
C MET A 49 4.66 -11.44 13.41
N THR A 50 4.83 -10.39 14.19
CA THR A 50 4.04 -9.16 14.09
C THR A 50 4.92 -8.02 13.60
N ALA A 51 4.40 -7.23 12.65
CA ALA A 51 5.06 -6.05 12.10
C ALA A 51 4.09 -4.87 12.03
N GLU A 52 4.63 -3.66 12.04
CA GLU A 52 3.89 -2.45 11.71
C GLU A 52 4.17 -2.05 10.26
N VAL A 53 3.11 -1.91 9.47
CA VAL A 53 3.17 -1.50 8.06
C VAL A 53 2.57 -0.11 7.93
N GLU A 54 3.37 0.85 7.47
CA GLU A 54 2.94 2.21 7.15
C GLU A 54 2.51 2.32 5.69
N THR A 55 1.40 3.00 5.43
CA THR A 55 0.84 3.21 4.09
C THR A 55 0.58 4.69 3.87
N PHE A 56 0.95 5.21 2.69
CA PHE A 56 0.79 6.62 2.35
C PHE A 56 -0.26 6.79 1.25
N PHE A 57 -1.20 7.70 1.47
CA PHE A 57 -2.18 8.11 0.46
C PHE A 57 -1.74 9.43 -0.17
N ARG A 58 -1.86 9.52 -1.50
CA ARG A 58 -1.66 10.77 -2.25
C ARG A 58 -2.91 11.06 -3.04
N LEU A 59 -3.50 12.23 -2.81
CA LEU A 59 -4.58 12.73 -3.64
C LEU A 59 -4.01 13.13 -5.01
N GLN A 60 -4.41 12.41 -6.05
CA GLN A 60 -4.11 12.83 -7.42
C GLN A 60 -5.09 13.94 -7.81
N ALA A 61 -4.60 15.16 -7.98
CA ALA A 61 -5.38 16.20 -8.60
C ALA A 61 -5.67 15.81 -10.06
N LYS A 62 -6.93 15.93 -10.49
CA LYS A 62 -7.25 15.90 -11.92
C LYS A 62 -6.49 17.04 -12.59
N PRO A 63 -5.86 16.85 -13.77
CA PRO A 63 -5.29 17.97 -14.51
C PRO A 63 -6.44 18.93 -14.85
N SER A 64 -6.51 20.06 -14.16
CA SER A 64 -7.50 21.11 -14.40
C SER A 64 -7.00 21.99 -15.54
N GLY A 65 -7.17 21.51 -16.76
CA GLY A 65 -6.98 22.28 -17.98
C GLY A 65 -7.22 21.39 -19.20
N PRO A 66 -7.88 21.89 -20.28
CA PRO A 66 -7.91 21.16 -21.53
C PRO A 66 -6.46 20.88 -21.98
N PRO A 67 -6.18 19.74 -22.65
CA PRO A 67 -4.86 19.47 -23.19
C PRO A 67 -4.45 20.66 -24.05
N SER A 68 -3.43 21.41 -23.62
CA SER A 68 -2.88 22.49 -24.41
C SER A 68 -2.23 21.86 -25.64
N LEU A 69 -2.95 21.90 -26.77
CA LEU A 69 -2.37 21.61 -28.07
C LEU A 69 -1.26 22.63 -28.28
N ARG A 70 -0.02 22.20 -28.08
CA ARG A 70 1.16 22.97 -28.49
C ARG A 70 1.05 23.12 -30.01
N ARG A 71 0.57 24.27 -30.49
CA ARG A 71 0.57 24.59 -31.92
C ARG A 71 2.04 24.57 -32.36
N VAL A 72 2.42 23.54 -33.11
CA VAL A 72 3.75 23.43 -33.72
C VAL A 72 3.77 24.45 -34.87
N PRO A 73 4.57 25.52 -34.82
CA PRO A 73 4.68 26.43 -35.95
C PRO A 73 5.51 25.73 -37.03
N GLY A 74 4.93 25.47 -38.19
CA GLY A 74 5.72 25.06 -39.37
C GLY A 74 5.21 23.88 -40.19
N ILE A 75 3.90 23.75 -40.41
CA ILE A 75 3.44 23.01 -41.59
C ILE A 75 3.06 24.06 -42.63
N ARG A 76 3.91 24.18 -43.66
CA ARG A 76 3.58 24.89 -44.90
C ARG A 76 2.57 24.08 -45.70
#